data_AF-A0A382PDQ7-F1
#
_entry.id   AF-A0A382PDQ7-F1
#
_cell.length_a   1.000
_cell.length_b   1.000
_cell.length_c   1.000
_cell.angle_alpha   90.00
_cell.angle_beta   90.00
_cell.angle_gamma   90.00
#
_symmetry.space_group_name_H-M   'P 1'
#
loop_
_entity.id
_entity.type
_entity.pdbx_description
1 polymer ?
#
loop_
_entity_poly.entity_id
_entity_poly.type
_entity_poly.pdbx_seq_one_letter_code
_entity_poly.pdbx_strand_id
1 'polypeptide(L)'
;NALWPKTIINTAALRLVPGVDPETGRTSEIMADAAHAILIKDSKVCTGNFFIDEEVLAADGVTDFSKYRVNSEKPLASDIFLD
;
A
#
# COMPACT_ATOMS: atom_id res chain seq x y z
N ASN A 1 6.86 6.31 -13.27
CA ASN A 1 6.20 6.33 -11.96
C ASN A 1 6.78 5.23 -11.10
N ALA A 2 6.81 5.43 -9.79
CA ALA A 2 6.99 4.38 -8.79
C ALA A 2 5.75 4.34 -7.89
N LEU A 3 5.49 3.20 -7.25
CA LEU A 3 4.43 3.01 -6.27
C LEU A 3 5.04 2.32 -5.04
N TRP A 4 4.75 2.86 -3.86
CA TRP A 4 5.25 2.38 -2.58
C TRP A 4 4.09 2.23 -1.58
N PRO A 5 4.08 1.21 -0.71
CA PRO A 5 3.01 1.07 0.26
C PRO A 5 3.24 1.97 1.47
N LYS A 6 2.16 2.53 2.05
CA LYS A 6 2.25 3.32 3.29
C LYS A 6 2.65 2.46 4.50
N THR A 7 2.31 1.18 4.46
CA THR A 7 2.51 0.20 5.55
C THR A 7 3.12 -1.08 5.01
N ILE A 8 3.75 -1.88 5.87
CA ILE A 8 4.25 -3.20 5.46
C ILE A 8 3.13 -4.06 4.83
N ILE A 9 3.47 -4.84 3.81
CA ILE A 9 2.53 -5.72 3.10
C ILE A 9 2.77 -7.18 3.49
N ASN A 10 1.72 -7.85 3.97
CA ASN A 10 1.78 -9.24 4.42
C ASN A 10 1.94 -10.20 3.24
N THR A 11 3.18 -10.39 2.82
CA THR A 11 3.59 -11.35 1.80
C THR A 11 4.36 -12.51 2.41
N ALA A 12 4.57 -13.57 1.64
CA ALA A 12 5.41 -14.69 2.08
C ALA A 12 6.85 -14.27 2.40
N ALA A 13 7.38 -13.25 1.72
CA ALA A 13 8.72 -12.74 1.95
C ALA A 13 8.87 -12.08 3.32
N LEU A 14 7.82 -11.42 3.81
CA LEU A 14 7.83 -10.72 5.10
C LEU A 14 8.08 -11.66 6.28
N ARG A 15 7.67 -12.93 6.16
CA ARG A 15 7.92 -13.98 7.16
C ARG A 15 9.40 -14.29 7.38
N LEU A 16 10.27 -13.89 6.46
CA LEU A 16 11.71 -14.08 6.56
C LEU A 16 12.43 -12.89 7.21
N VAL A 17 11.72 -11.79 7.49
CA VAL A 17 12.30 -10.58 8.08
C VAL A 17 12.20 -10.64 9.61
N PRO A 18 13.33 -10.71 10.35
CA PRO A 18 13.31 -10.77 11.80
C PRO A 18 12.67 -9.53 12.42
N GLY A 19 11.81 -9.74 13.43
CA GLY A 19 11.20 -8.65 14.20
C GLY A 19 10.00 -7.97 13.54
N VAL A 20 9.61 -8.39 12.33
CA VAL A 20 8.39 -7.90 11.68
C VAL A 20 7.22 -8.81 12.02
N ASP A 21 6.14 -8.22 12.51
CA ASP A 21 4.85 -8.90 12.71
C ASP A 21 3.97 -8.72 11.47
N PRO A 22 3.73 -9.77 10.65
CA PRO A 22 2.92 -9.65 9.43
C PRO A 22 1.47 -9.21 9.69
N GLU A 23 0.96 -9.39 10.92
CA GLU A 23 -0.38 -8.94 11.30
C GLU A 23 -0.49 -7.43 11.48
N THR A 24 0.63 -6.72 11.62
CA THR A 24 0.68 -5.24 11.67
C THR A 24 0.72 -4.62 10.27
N GLY A 25 0.53 -5.43 9.23
CA GLY A 25 0.52 -4.98 7.84
C GLY A 25 -0.86 -4.91 7.19
N ARG A 26 -0.85 -4.56 5.91
CA ARG A 26 -2.00 -4.68 5.01
C ARG A 26 -1.85 -5.85 4.06
N THR A 27 -2.97 -6.28 3.49
CA THR A 27 -3.02 -7.31 2.47
C THR A 27 -2.51 -6.75 1.13
N SER A 28 -2.06 -7.63 0.22
CA SER A 28 -1.49 -7.21 -1.08
C SER A 28 -2.47 -6.49 -1.99
N GLU A 29 -3.77 -6.63 -1.76
CA GLU A 29 -4.83 -6.04 -2.58
C GLU A 29 -4.78 -4.51 -2.59
N ILE A 30 -4.30 -3.84 -1.53
CA ILE A 30 -4.18 -2.37 -1.54
C ILE A 30 -3.19 -1.88 -2.61
N MET A 31 -2.07 -2.57 -2.76
CA MET A 31 -1.07 -2.27 -3.79
C MET A 31 -1.60 -2.64 -5.17
N ALA A 32 -2.38 -3.71 -5.29
CA ALA A 32 -3.02 -4.09 -6.55
C ALA A 32 -4.05 -3.03 -7.02
N ASP A 33 -4.93 -2.58 -6.12
CA ASP A 33 -5.95 -1.57 -6.41
C ASP A 33 -5.29 -0.22 -6.75
N ALA A 34 -4.26 0.20 -6.00
CA ALA A 34 -3.50 1.42 -6.29
C ALA A 34 -2.74 1.35 -7.63
N ALA A 35 -2.12 0.20 -7.93
CA ALA A 35 -1.45 0.00 -9.22
C ALA A 35 -2.46 0.06 -10.38
N HIS A 36 -3.61 -0.60 -10.25
CA HIS A 36 -4.68 -0.53 -11.26
C HIS A 36 -5.12 0.91 -11.50
N ALA A 37 -5.39 1.68 -10.43
CA ALA A 37 -5.76 3.09 -10.51
C ALA A 37 -4.73 3.95 -11.26
N ILE A 38 -3.43 3.68 -11.10
CA ILE A 38 -2.37 4.37 -11.85
C ILE A 38 -2.34 3.91 -13.31
N LEU A 39 -2.42 2.61 -13.56
CA LEU A 39 -2.21 2.02 -14.89
C LEU A 39 -3.32 2.36 -15.89
N ILE A 40 -4.52 2.73 -15.42
CA ILE A 40 -5.63 3.17 -16.28
C ILE A 40 -5.59 4.67 -16.62
N LYS A 41 -4.67 5.46 -16.02
CA LYS A 41 -4.51 6.89 -16.32
C LYS A 41 -3.78 7.08 -17.65
N ASP A 42 -3.98 8.22 -18.31
CA ASP A 42 -3.24 8.54 -19.54
C ASP A 42 -1.74 8.65 -19.25
N SER A 43 -0.97 7.72 -19.82
CA SER A 43 0.49 7.64 -19.69
C SER A 43 1.25 8.91 -20.13
N LYS A 44 0.67 9.74 -21.00
CA LYS A 44 1.28 11.01 -21.43
C LYS A 44 1.22 12.08 -20.35
N VAL A 45 0.30 11.94 -19.40
CA VAL A 45 0.08 12.89 -18.31
C VAL A 45 0.57 12.31 -16.99
N CYS A 46 0.27 11.04 -16.72
CA CYS A 46 0.66 10.34 -15.50
C CYS A 46 2.06 9.73 -15.65
N THR A 47 3.10 10.56 -15.54
CA THR A 47 4.50 10.12 -15.59
C THR A 47 5.37 10.90 -14.60
N GLY A 48 6.52 10.33 -14.20
CA GLY A 48 7.49 10.96 -13.29
C GLY A 48 7.11 11.02 -11.80
N ASN A 49 6.06 10.32 -11.36
CA ASN A 49 5.57 10.40 -9.97
C ASN A 49 6.14 9.29 -9.06
N PHE A 50 6.17 9.56 -7.75
CA PHE A 50 6.37 8.59 -6.68
C PHE A 50 5.08 8.52 -5.86
N PHE A 51 4.31 7.46 -6.07
CA PHE A 51 2.99 7.31 -5.45
C PHE A 51 3.05 6.50 -4.16
N ILE A 52 2.17 6.86 -3.23
CA ILE A 52 1.83 6.04 -2.07
C ILE A 52 0.45 5.41 -2.30
N ASP A 53 0.31 4.11 -2.04
CA ASP A 53 -0.92 3.35 -2.27
C ASP A 53 -2.19 4.00 -1.68
N GLU A 54 -2.14 4.41 -0.42
CA GLU A 54 -3.24 5.01 0.31
C GLU A 54 -3.61 6.39 -0.26
N GLU A 55 -2.62 7.17 -0.68
CA GLU A 55 -2.83 8.49 -1.28
C GLU A 55 -3.45 8.40 -2.68
N VAL A 56 -3.03 7.42 -3.48
CA VAL A 56 -3.63 7.14 -4.80
C VAL A 56 -5.10 6.79 -4.65
N LEU A 57 -5.42 5.87 -3.75
CA LEU A 57 -6.79 5.41 -3.54
C LEU A 57 -7.66 6.50 -2.91
N ALA A 58 -7.10 7.30 -1.99
CA ALA A 58 -7.81 8.43 -1.40
C ALA A 58 -8.14 9.51 -2.44
N ALA A 59 -7.23 9.80 -3.38
CA ALA A 59 -7.47 10.72 -4.49
C ALA A 59 -8.60 10.25 -5.40
N ASP A 60 -8.82 8.93 -5.50
CA ASP A 60 -9.91 8.32 -6.25
C ASP A 60 -11.17 8.08 -5.38
N GLY A 61 -11.22 8.65 -4.17
CA GLY A 61 -12.40 8.71 -3.30
C GLY A 61 -12.54 7.59 -2.27
N VAL A 62 -11.54 6.71 -2.13
CA VAL A 62 -11.54 5.68 -1.07
C VAL A 62 -11.26 6.33 0.29
N THR A 63 -12.20 6.19 1.23
CA THR A 63 -12.08 6.74 2.58
C THR A 63 -11.94 5.68 3.67
N ASP A 64 -12.33 4.44 3.39
CA ASP A 64 -12.21 3.31 4.31
C ASP A 64 -11.22 2.27 3.78
N PHE A 65 -10.12 2.12 4.52
CA PHE A 65 -9.04 1.17 4.23
C PHE A 65 -9.08 -0.08 5.13
N SER A 66 -10.12 -0.22 5.97
CA SER A 66 -10.25 -1.32 6.93
C SER A 66 -10.21 -2.68 6.26
N LYS A 67 -10.79 -2.82 5.06
CA LYS A 67 -10.79 -4.07 4.28
C LYS A 67 -9.40 -4.59 3.91
N TYR A 68 -8.38 -3.72 3.90
CA TYR A 68 -7.01 -4.11 3.59
C TYR A 68 -6.20 -4.49 4.84
N ARG A 69 -6.75 -4.36 6.05
CA ARG A 69 -6.02 -4.74 7.27
C ARG A 69 -5.96 -6.26 7.40
N VAL A 70 -4.78 -6.79 7.70
CA VAL A 70 -4.62 -8.21 8.05
C VAL A 70 -5.29 -8.49 9.39
N ASN A 71 -5.07 -7.62 10.37
CA ASN A 71 -5.68 -7.69 11.69
C ASN A 71 -6.21 -6.29 12.08
N SER A 72 -7.51 -6.20 12.36
CA SER A 72 -8.17 -4.94 12.75
C SER A 72 -7.81 -4.46 14.16
N GLU A 73 -7.33 -5.36 15.03
CA GLU A 73 -7.02 -5.07 16.43
C GLU A 73 -5.58 -4.59 16.65
N LYS A 74 -4.70 -4.72 15.64
CA LYS A 74 -3.30 -4.33 15.72
C LYS A 74 -3.03 -2.96 15.08
N PRO A 75 -2.13 -2.14 15.66
CA PRO A 75 -1.65 -0.94 14.98
C PRO A 75 -0.91 -1.31 13.69
N LEU A 76 -1.00 -0.44 12.69
CA LEU A 76 -0.26 -0.64 11.45
C LEU A 76 1.20 -0.22 11.62
N ALA A 77 2.12 -1.01 11.10
CA ALA A 77 3.52 -0.65 10.98
C ALA A 77 3.73 0.09 9.66
N SER A 78 4.27 1.32 9.74
CA SER A 78 4.71 2.08 8.57
C SER A 78 5.74 1.29 7.77
N ASP A 79 5.70 1.42 6.45
CA ASP A 79 6.76 0.83 5.62
C ASP A 79 8.05 1.64 5.71
N ILE A 80 9.15 1.01 5.31
CA ILE A 80 10.47 1.64 5.29
C ILE A 80 10.52 2.81 4.29
N PHE A 81 11.38 3.79 4.57
CA PHE A 81 11.62 4.99 3.75
C PHE A 81 10.49 6.04 3.71
N LEU A 82 9.50 5.92 4.59
CA LEU A 82 8.47 6.93 4.82
C LEU A 82 8.64 7.53 6.22
N ASP A 83 8.57 8.86 6.31
CA ASP A 83 8.57 9.62 7.58
C ASP A 83 7.14 9.83 8.11
#